data_AF-A0A1R1AFK6-F1
#
_entry.id   AF-A0A1R1AFK6-F1
#
_cell.length_a   1.000
_cell.length_b   1.000
_cell.length_c   1.000
_cell.angle_alpha   90.00
_cell.angle_beta   90.00
_cell.angle_gamma   90.00
#
_symmetry.space_group_name_H-M   'P 1'
#
loop_
_entity.id
_entity.type
_entity.pdbx_description
1 polymer ?
#
loop_
_entity_poly.entity_id
_entity_poly.type
_entity_poly.pdbx_seq_one_letter_code
_entity_poly.pdbx_strand_id
1 'polypeptide(L)' 'MEEIRFTTFNAYGEFCFYVTEDLLREFLDRHQMIISIEFFKNFYTQEQSRTLFDWIKNRKDNKDPTSINR' A
#
# COMPACT_ATOMS: atom_id res chain seq x y z
N MET A 1 -15.82 1.78 6.32
CA MET A 1 -14.54 2.49 6.14
C MET A 1 -14.35 2.64 4.65
N GLU A 2 -13.97 3.83 4.17
CA GLU A 2 -13.79 4.07 2.74
C GLU A 2 -12.45 3.45 2.30
N GLU A 3 -12.50 2.56 1.31
CA GLU A 3 -11.32 1.90 0.75
C GLU A 3 -10.90 2.59 -0.54
N ILE A 4 -9.62 2.94 -0.61
CA ILE A 4 -9.00 3.61 -1.75
C ILE A 4 -8.38 2.53 -2.65
N ARG A 5 -8.78 2.53 -3.93
CA ARG A 5 -8.21 1.64 -4.94
C ARG A 5 -6.95 2.26 -5.54
N PHE A 6 -5.85 1.51 -5.50
CA PHE A 6 -4.60 1.82 -6.18
C PHE A 6 -4.31 0.78 -7.26
N THR A 7 -3.65 1.23 -8.33
CA THR A 7 -3.17 0.35 -9.39
C THR A 7 -1.64 0.29 -9.34
N THR A 8 -1.10 -0.92 -9.45
CA THR A 8 0.34 -1.14 -9.57
C THR A 8 0.63 -2.26 -10.58
N PHE A 9 1.89 -2.48 -10.89
CA PHE A 9 2.32 -3.40 -11.92
C PHE A 9 3.30 -4.43 -11.35
N ASN A 10 3.24 -5.64 -11.89
CA ASN A 10 4.23 -6.69 -11.69
C ASN A 10 4.67 -7.28 -13.04
N ALA A 11 5.48 -8.34 -13.00
CA ALA A 11 5.98 -9.02 -14.20
C ALA A 11 4.87 -9.62 -15.10
N TYR A 12 3.66 -9.81 -14.57
CA TYR A 12 2.50 -10.39 -15.25
C TYR A 12 1.49 -9.35 -15.75
N GLY A 13 1.63 -8.07 -15.37
CA GLY A 13 0.75 -6.98 -15.80
C GLY A 13 0.32 -6.04 -14.68
N GLU A 14 -0.72 -5.27 -14.95
CA GLU A 14 -1.35 -4.37 -13.97
C GLU A 14 -2.30 -5.13 -13.05
N PHE A 15 -2.37 -4.71 -11.79
CA PHE A 15 -3.36 -5.20 -10.85
C PHE A 15 -3.75 -4.10 -9.87
N CYS A 16 -4.91 -4.29 -9.24
CA CYS A 16 -5.46 -3.35 -8.29
C CYS A 16 -5.43 -3.90 -6.88
N PHE A 17 -5.27 -3.00 -5.92
CA PHE A 17 -5.34 -3.32 -4.50
C PHE A 17 -6.07 -2.20 -3.75
N TYR A 18 -6.58 -2.53 -2.58
CA TYR A 18 -7.40 -1.65 -1.75
C TYR A 18 -6.67 -1.32 -0.46
N VAL A 19 -6.72 -0.05 -0.07
CA VAL A 19 -6.05 0.50 1.11
C VAL A 19 -7.01 1.43 1.83
N THR A 20 -7.12 1.30 3.15
CA THR A 20 -7.89 2.26 3.94
C THR A 20 -7.15 3.58 4.07
N GLU A 21 -7.89 4.67 4.29
CA GLU A 21 -7.29 5.98 4.50
C GLU A 21 -6.28 6.00 5.67
N ASP A 22 -6.59 5.31 6.77
CA ASP A 22 -5.71 5.17 7.93
C ASP A 22 -4.36 4.54 7.56
N LEU A 23 -4.39 3.44 6.79
CA LEU A 23 -3.17 2.75 6.35
C LEU A 23 -2.33 3.63 5.43
N LEU A 24 -2.99 4.37 4.53
CA LEU A 24 -2.31 5.29 3.64
C LEU A 24 -1.67 6.45 4.43
N ARG A 25 -2.37 6.97 5.43
CA ARG A 25 -1.84 8.01 6.32
C ARG A 25 -0.61 7.53 7.09
N GLU A 26 -0.66 6.33 7.65
CA GLU A 26 0.47 5.70 8.33
C GLU A 26 1.66 5.48 7.38
N PHE A 27 1.40 5.11 6.13
CA PHE A 27 2.43 4.97 5.10
C PHE A 27 3.11 6.32 4.81
N LEU A 28 2.33 7.38 4.57
CA LEU A 28 2.86 8.71 4.27
C LEU A 28 3.69 9.25 5.44
N ASP A 29 3.21 9.08 6.67
CA ASP A 29 3.92 9.49 7.90
C ASP A 29 5.26 8.75 8.04
N ARG A 30 5.25 7.42 7.90
CA ARG A 30 6.46 6.59 8.03
C ARG A 30 7.51 6.89 6.96
N HIS A 31 7.07 7.21 5.75
CA HIS A 31 7.95 7.57 4.63
C HIS A 31 8.29 9.07 4.60
N GLN A 32 7.90 9.84 5.63
CA GLN A 32 8.13 11.29 5.74
C GLN A 32 7.68 12.06 4.49
N MET A 33 6.61 11.60 3.85
CA MET A 33 6.05 12.24 2.67
C MET A 33 5.16 13.41 3.10
N ILE A 34 5.62 14.64 2.85
CA ILE A 34 4.88 15.87 3.17
C ILE A 34 3.85 16.16 2.05
N ILE A 35 2.92 15.24 1.85
CA ILE A 35 1.83 15.36 0.86
C ILE A 35 0.52 14.90 1.45
N SER A 36 -0.58 15.50 1.00
CA SER A 36 -1.92 15.10 1.41
C SER A 36 -2.31 13.76 0.79
N ILE A 37 -3.20 13.03 1.47
CA ILE A 37 -3.79 11.78 0.97
C ILE A 37 -4.42 11.99 -0.42
N GLU A 38 -5.16 13.08 -0.61
CA GLU A 38 -5.77 13.41 -1.90
C GLU A 38 -4.73 13.65 -3.00
N PHE A 39 -3.60 14.27 -2.66
CA PHE A 39 -2.52 14.47 -3.61
C PHE A 39 -1.92 13.11 -4.01
N PHE A 40 -1.63 12.26 -3.03
CA PHE A 40 -1.12 10.92 -3.30
C PHE A 40 -2.09 10.11 -4.15
N LYS A 41 -3.41 10.12 -3.86
CA LYS A 41 -4.44 9.41 -4.62
C LYS A 41 -4.45 9.77 -6.12
N ASN A 42 -4.22 11.04 -6.44
CA ASN A 42 -4.33 11.54 -7.80
C ASN A 42 -2.99 11.51 -8.56
N PHE A 43 -1.86 11.58 -7.87
CA PHE A 43 -0.54 11.85 -8.48
C PHE A 43 0.56 10.86 -8.08
N TYR A 44 0.21 9.70 -7.51
CA TYR A 44 1.20 8.69 -7.17
C TYR A 44 1.97 8.19 -8.41
N THR A 45 3.26 7.92 -8.23
CA THR A 45 4.07 7.25 -9.26
C THR A 45 3.92 5.73 -9.18
N GLN A 46 4.30 5.03 -10.25
CA GLN A 46 4.34 3.56 -10.27
C GLN A 46 5.25 2.99 -9.15
N GLU A 47 6.38 3.64 -8.87
CA GLU A 47 7.27 3.25 -7.77
C GLU A 47 6.60 3.43 -6.40
N GLN A 48 5.83 4.51 -6.22
CA GLN A 48 5.11 4.77 -4.98
C GLN A 48 3.97 3.77 -4.76
N SER A 49 3.19 3.42 -5.79
CA SER A 49 2.16 2.39 -5.66
C SER A 49 2.75 1.02 -5.37
N ARG A 50 3.92 0.71 -5.96
CA ARG A 50 4.62 -0.53 -5.68
C ARG A 50 5.15 -0.58 -4.25
N THR A 51 5.79 0.49 -3.79
CA THR A 51 6.31 0.61 -2.42
C THR A 51 5.18 0.50 -1.39
N LEU A 52 4.04 1.15 -1.65
CA LEU A 52 2.84 1.04 -0.81
C LEU A 52 2.34 -0.41 -0.76
N PHE A 53 2.22 -1.08 -1.91
CA PHE A 53 1.79 -2.48 -1.95
C PHE A 53 2.73 -3.39 -1.15
N ASP A 54 4.04 -3.28 -1.36
CA ASP A 54 5.04 -4.08 -0.65
C ASP A 54 5.01 -3.80 0.86
N TRP A 55 4.81 -2.55 1.28
CA TRP A 55 4.64 -2.18 2.68
C TRP A 55 3.40 -2.82 3.32
N ILE A 56 2.26 -2.80 2.64
CA ILE A 56 1.02 -3.45 3.12
C ILE A 56 1.19 -4.96 3.20
N LYS A 57 1.83 -5.57 2.19
CA LYS A 57 2.11 -7.01 2.16
C LYS A 57 2.98 -7.42 3.37
N ASN A 58 4.08 -6.72 3.60
CA ASN A 58 5.00 -7.00 4.72
C ASN A 58 4.36 -6.75 6.10
N ARG A 59 3.36 -5.88 6.20
CA ARG A 59 2.56 -5.69 7.42
C ARG A 59 1.66 -6.88 7.74
N LYS A 60 1.10 -7.55 6.73
CA LYS A 60 0.29 -8.76 6.94
C LYS A 60 1.15 -9.93 7.39
N ASP A 61 2.36 -10.04 6.84
CA ASP A 61 3.33 -11.09 7.20
C ASP A 61 3.74 -11.00 8.67
N ASN A 62 3.93 -9.78 9.22
CA ASN A 62 4.24 -9.58 10.64
C ASN A 62 3.06 -9.81 11.60
N LYS A 63 1.84 -10.01 11.09
CA LYS A 63 0.66 -10.34 11.91
C LYS A 63 0.32 -11.84 11.92
N ASP A 64 1.10 -12.68 11.24
CA ASP A 64 0.89 -14.14 11.26
C ASP A 64 2.14 -14.90 11.75
N PRO A 65 2.35 -15.02 13.07
CA PRO A 65 3.26 -16.03 13.62
C PRO A 65 2.70 -17.47 13.54
N THR A 66 1.64 -17.75 12.75
CA THR A 66 0.95 -19.05 12.73
C THR A 66 0.97 -19.80 11.41
N SER A 67 1.64 -19.31 10.37
CA SER A 67 1.95 -20.15 9.20
C SER A 67 3.31 -20.87 9.35
N ILE A 68 3.46 -21.60 10.47
CA ILE A 68 4.36 -22.75 10.56
C ILE A 68 3.48 -24.00 10.56
N ASN A 69 3.79 -24.92 9.64
CA ASN A 69 3.22 -26.25 9.40
C ASN A 69 2.02 -26.34 8.45
N ARG A 70 2.33 -26.46 7.15
CA ARG A 70 1.88 -27.60 6.35
C ARG A 70 2.99 -28.08 5.44
#